data_AF-A0A2T7TT21-F1
#
_entry.id   AF-A0A2T7TT21-F1
#
_cell.length_a   1.000
_cell.length_b   1.000
_cell.length_c   1.000
_cell.angle_alpha   90.00
_cell.angle_beta   90.00
_cell.angle_gamma   90.00
#
_symmetry.space_group_name_H-M   'P 1'
#
loop_
_entity.id
_entity.type
_entity.pdbx_description
1 polymer ?
#
loop_
_entity_poly.entity_id
_entity_poly.type
_entity_poly.pdbx_seq_one_letter_code
_entity_poly.pdbx_strand_id
1 'polypeptide(L)'
;MPGLDQMSEPELIAELRRVADACERLNRDVARAAQRQRFSTNSGEVTRAAQDEQTLLAEMSRLMDRRRAVEGHLMRVRGQLRPLKLNE
;
A
#
# COMPACT_ATOMS: atom_id res chain seq x y z
N MET A 1 2.00 -2.01 -16.31
CA MET A 1 2.00 -0.77 -15.50
C MET A 1 3.22 0.03 -15.89
N PRO A 2 3.09 1.31 -16.27
CA PRO A 2 4.26 2.16 -16.54
C PRO A 2 5.16 2.22 -15.29
N GLY A 3 6.48 2.26 -15.51
CA GLY A 3 7.45 2.44 -14.42
C GLY A 3 7.22 3.76 -13.71
N LEU A 4 7.50 3.82 -12.40
CA LEU A 4 7.31 5.05 -11.60
C LEU A 4 8.03 6.25 -12.21
N ASP A 5 9.15 6.01 -12.90
CA ASP A 5 9.99 7.03 -13.51
C ASP A 5 9.40 7.70 -14.75
N GLN A 6 8.26 7.21 -15.25
CA GLN A 6 7.53 7.79 -16.37
C GLN A 6 6.25 8.52 -15.93
N MET A 7 5.91 8.47 -14.65
CA MET A 7 4.67 9.07 -14.13
C MET A 7 4.87 10.56 -13.82
N SER A 8 3.94 11.37 -14.29
CA SER A 8 3.81 12.78 -13.92
C SER A 8 3.37 12.95 -12.45
N GLU A 9 3.56 14.13 -11.87
CA GLU A 9 3.08 14.44 -10.51
C GLU A 9 1.60 14.07 -10.27
N PRO A 10 0.62 14.45 -11.12
CA PRO A 10 -0.76 14.06 -10.90
C PRO A 10 -0.98 12.54 -10.96
N GLU A 11 -0.23 11.81 -11.79
CA GLU A 11 -0.29 10.35 -11.86
C GLU A 11 0.29 9.70 -10.59
N LEU A 12 1.38 10.23 -10.04
CA LEU A 12 1.95 9.79 -8.77
C LEU A 12 0.98 10.03 -7.61
N ILE A 13 0.30 11.18 -7.59
CA ILE A 13 -0.73 11.47 -6.58
C ILE A 13 -1.92 10.52 -6.72
N ALA A 14 -2.37 10.24 -7.94
CA ALA A 14 -3.42 9.26 -8.18
C ALA A 14 -3.00 7.85 -7.75
N GLU A 15 -1.74 7.48 -7.99
CA GLU A 15 -1.17 6.21 -7.53
C GLU A 15 -1.15 6.12 -5.99
N LEU A 16 -0.74 7.19 -5.29
CA LEU A 16 -0.80 7.21 -3.81
C LEU A 16 -2.21 7.00 -3.28
N ARG A 17 -3.22 7.60 -3.90
CA ARG A 17 -4.63 7.39 -3.54
C ARG A 17 -5.04 5.94 -3.77
N ARG A 18 -4.70 5.37 -4.94
CA ARG A 18 -4.98 3.95 -5.24
C ARG A 18 -4.34 2.99 -4.25
N VAL A 19 -3.09 3.26 -3.86
CA VAL A 19 -2.37 2.46 -2.84
C VAL A 19 -3.05 2.61 -1.47
N ALA A 20 -3.44 3.82 -1.07
CA ALA A 20 -4.16 4.05 0.17
C ALA A 20 -5.50 3.28 0.22
N ASP A 21 -6.31 3.37 -0.84
CA ASP A 21 -7.58 2.65 -0.95
C ASP A 21 -7.37 1.13 -0.87
N ALA A 22 -6.28 0.63 -1.48
CA ALA A 22 -5.93 -0.78 -1.43
C ALA A 22 -5.52 -1.22 -0.01
N CYS A 23 -4.73 -0.42 0.70
CA CYS A 23 -4.40 -0.68 2.11
C CYS A 23 -5.66 -0.69 2.99
N GLU A 24 -6.61 0.23 2.78
CA GLU A 24 -7.86 0.22 3.55
C GLU A 24 -8.73 -1.01 3.29
N ARG A 25 -8.74 -1.53 2.06
CA ARG A 25 -9.41 -2.79 1.74
C ARG A 25 -8.72 -3.98 2.43
N LEU A 26 -7.40 -4.09 2.31
CA LEU A 26 -6.65 -5.17 2.96
C LEU A 26 -6.79 -5.14 4.48
N ASN A 27 -6.79 -3.96 5.12
CA ASN A 27 -7.02 -3.86 6.56
C ASN A 27 -8.39 -4.43 6.98
N ARG A 28 -9.44 -4.18 6.18
CA ARG A 28 -10.77 -4.77 6.43
C ARG A 28 -10.76 -6.28 6.29
N ASP A 29 -10.05 -6.80 5.29
CA ASP A 29 -9.97 -8.24 5.04
C ASP A 29 -9.12 -8.96 6.10
N VAL A 30 -8.02 -8.35 6.57
CA VAL A 30 -7.23 -8.82 7.72
C VAL A 30 -8.11 -8.89 8.97
N ALA A 31 -8.86 -7.83 9.27
CA ALA A 31 -9.76 -7.81 10.42
C ALA A 31 -10.81 -8.92 10.35
N ARG A 32 -11.37 -9.20 9.16
CA ARG A 32 -12.31 -10.30 8.93
C ARG A 32 -11.64 -11.67 9.11
N ALA A 33 -10.43 -11.86 8.60
CA ALA A 33 -9.66 -13.09 8.78
C ALA A 33 -9.38 -13.35 10.27
N ALA A 34 -8.94 -12.33 11.01
CA ALA A 34 -8.71 -12.41 12.45
C ALA A 34 -10.00 -12.71 13.24
N GLN A 35 -11.15 -12.15 12.84
CA GLN A 35 -12.44 -12.49 13.45
C GLN A 35 -12.82 -13.96 13.19
N ARG A 36 -12.65 -14.46 11.96
CA ARG A 36 -12.92 -15.87 11.63
C ARG A 36 -12.05 -16.82 12.45
N GLN A 37 -10.78 -16.48 12.67
CA GLN A 37 -9.91 -17.29 13.55
C GLN A 37 -10.37 -17.31 15.00
N ARG A 38 -10.84 -16.17 15.52
CA ARG A 38 -11.25 -16.05 16.93
C ARG A 38 -12.58 -16.73 17.24
N PHE A 39 -13.51 -16.72 16.29
CA PHE A 39 -14.90 -17.12 16.54
C PHE A 39 -15.35 -18.38 15.78
N SER A 40 -14.56 -18.91 14.84
CA SER A 40 -14.91 -20.19 14.20
C SER A 40 -14.67 -21.37 15.15
N THR A 41 -15.64 -22.27 15.21
CA THR A 41 -15.57 -23.55 15.93
C THR A 41 -14.94 -24.66 15.08
N ASN A 42 -14.69 -24.41 13.80
CA ASN A 42 -14.07 -25.37 12.89
C ASN A 42 -12.56 -25.13 12.81
N SER A 43 -11.77 -26.08 13.30
CA SER A 43 -10.30 -26.00 13.27
C SER A 43 -9.73 -25.80 11.86
N GLY A 44 -10.36 -26.40 10.83
CA GLY A 44 -9.96 -26.20 9.44
C GLY A 44 -10.21 -24.79 8.93
N GLU A 45 -11.29 -24.13 9.38
CA GLU A 45 -11.53 -22.72 9.06
C GLU A 45 -10.57 -21.80 9.80
N VAL A 46 -10.23 -22.09 11.05
CA VAL A 46 -9.23 -21.33 11.81
C VAL A 46 -7.87 -21.37 11.09
N THR A 47 -7.42 -22.55 10.65
CA THR A 47 -6.17 -22.67 9.90
C THR A 47 -6.20 -21.92 8.57
N ARG A 48 -7.31 -22.02 7.81
CA ARG A 48 -7.46 -21.26 6.55
C ARG A 48 -7.46 -19.76 6.80
N ALA A 49 -8.18 -19.29 7.81
CA ALA A 49 -8.24 -17.88 8.14
C ALA A 49 -6.89 -17.33 8.63
N ALA A 50 -6.05 -18.15 9.27
CA ALA A 50 -4.67 -17.79 9.62
C ALA A 50 -3.76 -17.68 8.37
N GLN A 51 -3.91 -18.58 7.41
CA GLN A 51 -3.18 -18.51 6.13
C GLN A 51 -3.62 -17.29 5.29
N ASP A 52 -4.93 -17.01 5.27
CA ASP A 52 -5.49 -15.82 4.62
C ASP A 52 -4.90 -14.55 5.26
N GLU A 53 -4.89 -14.47 6.59
CA GLU A 53 -4.32 -13.32 7.30
C GLU A 53 -2.83 -13.11 6.94
N GLN A 54 -2.02 -14.17 6.96
CA GLN A 54 -0.60 -14.07 6.58
C GLN A 54 -0.42 -13.58 5.14
N THR A 55 -1.25 -14.06 4.21
CA THR A 55 -1.22 -13.65 2.80
C THR A 55 -1.56 -12.17 2.66
N LEU A 56 -2.61 -11.71 3.34
CA LEU A 56 -3.05 -10.31 3.30
C LEU A 56 -2.02 -9.37 3.93
N LEU A 57 -1.35 -9.79 5.02
CA LEU A 57 -0.26 -9.02 5.64
C LEU A 57 0.97 -8.91 4.72
N ALA A 58 1.31 -9.98 4.00
CA ALA A 58 2.38 -9.94 3.01
C ALA A 58 2.05 -8.99 1.84
N GLU A 59 0.79 -8.95 1.40
CA GLU A 59 0.32 -8.00 0.39
C GLU A 59 0.36 -6.56 0.92
N MET A 60 -0.04 -6.34 2.17
CA MET A 60 0.06 -5.04 2.85
C MET A 60 1.51 -4.53 2.86
N SER A 61 2.47 -5.38 3.19
CA SER A 61 3.89 -5.01 3.17
C SER A 61 4.32 -4.52 1.78
N ARG A 62 3.92 -5.24 0.72
CA ARG A 62 4.24 -4.86 -0.67
C ARG A 62 3.60 -3.53 -1.06
N LEU A 63 2.37 -3.26 -0.61
CA LEU A 63 1.72 -1.97 -0.85
C LEU A 63 2.41 -0.83 -0.10
N MET A 64 2.88 -1.06 1.12
CA MET A 64 3.63 -0.06 1.88
C MET A 64 4.97 0.26 1.24
N ASP A 65 5.69 -0.75 0.74
CA ASP A 65 6.92 -0.56 -0.04
C ASP A 65 6.64 0.23 -1.33
N ARG A 66 5.55 -0.10 -2.03
CA ARG A 66 5.08 0.63 -3.20
C ARG A 66 4.76 2.08 -2.87
N ARG A 67 4.05 2.33 -1.77
CA ARG A 67 3.72 3.68 -1.28
C ARG A 67 4.98 4.50 -1.08
N ARG A 68 5.96 3.94 -0.37
CA ARG A 68 7.25 4.58 -0.10
C ARG A 68 8.02 4.91 -1.38
N ALA A 69 8.00 4.01 -2.36
CA ALA A 69 8.62 4.25 -3.66
C ALA A 69 7.93 5.40 -4.43
N VAL A 70 6.60 5.45 -4.43
CA VAL A 70 5.82 6.52 -5.07
C VAL A 70 6.04 7.86 -4.36
N GLU A 71 6.01 7.89 -3.03
CA GLU A 71 6.31 9.08 -2.21
C GLU A 71 7.72 9.62 -2.52
N GLY A 72 8.73 8.72 -2.57
CA GLY A 72 10.10 9.11 -2.92
C GLY A 72 10.23 9.65 -4.34
N HIS A 73 9.48 9.11 -5.31
CA HIS A 73 9.47 9.63 -6.67
C HIS A 73 8.78 11.00 -6.75
N LEU A 74 7.64 11.17 -6.06
CA LEU A 74 6.93 12.44 -5.96
C LEU A 74 7.80 13.54 -5.34
N MET A 75 8.56 13.23 -4.29
CA MET A 75 9.51 14.18 -3.70
C MET A 75 10.59 14.61 -4.70
N ARG A 76 11.11 13.69 -5.53
CA ARG A 76 12.09 14.03 -6.58
C ARG A 76 11.49 14.94 -7.65
N VAL A 77 10.30 14.62 -8.16
CA VAL A 77 9.60 15.44 -9.17
C VAL A 77 9.33 16.84 -8.61
N ARG A 78 8.85 16.96 -7.37
CA ARG A 78 8.64 18.26 -6.71
C ARG A 78 9.94 19.02 -6.46
N GLY A 79 11.03 18.33 -6.12
CA GLY A 79 12.36 18.92 -5.95
C GLY A 79 12.96 19.42 -7.28
N GLN A 80 12.64 18.79 -8.40
CA GLN A 80 13.00 19.27 -9.73
C GLN A 80 12.17 20.49 -10.16
N LEU A 81 10.88 20.52 -9.78
CA LEU A 81 9.95 21.61 -10.11
C LEU A 81 10.11 22.85 -9.22
N ARG A 82 10.63 22.69 -7.99
CA ARG A 82 11.14 23.80 -7.18
C ARG A 82 12.63 23.92 -7.44
N PRO A 83 13.10 24.73 -8.41
CA PRO A 83 14.49 25.11 -8.39
C PRO A 83 14.75 25.73 -7.02
N LEU A 84 15.76 25.22 -6.32
CA LEU A 84 16.31 25.84 -5.13
C LEU A 84 16.52 27.31 -5.47
N LYS A 85 15.58 28.18 -5.08
CA LYS A 85 15.87 29.58 -4.84
C LYS A 85 16.74 29.61 -3.59
N LEU A 86 17.97 29.18 -3.75
CA LEU A 86 19.10 29.51 -2.90
C LEU A 86 19.93 30.51 -3.69
N ASN A 87 19.33 31.66 -4.00
CA ASN A 87 20.09 32.84 -4.40
C ASN A 87 19.96 33.85 -3.27
N GLU A 88 21.13 34.11 -2.67
CA GLU A 88 21.55 35.27 -1.86
C GLU A 88 21.01 35.39 -0.43
#